data_AF-A0A9P0J3Q8-F1
#
_entry.id   AF-A0A9P0J3Q8-F1
#
_cell.length_a   1.000
_cell.length_b   1.000
_cell.length_c   1.000
_cell.angle_alpha   90.00
_cell.angle_beta   90.00
_cell.angle_gamma   90.00
#
_symmetry.space_group_name_H-M   'P 1'
#
loop_
_entity.id
_entity.type
_entity.pdbx_description
1 polymer ?
#
loop_
_entity_poly.entity_id
_entity_poly.type
_entity_poly.pdbx_seq_one_letter_code
_entity_poly.pdbx_strand_id
1 'polypeptide(L)'
;MCFCIMIRVVDESDNAIRTVMVELRVNLNQMLAIEHEEFIANLNRKSIKLHHLNWLSQMRARSEEEISKLSVRVQHLQKLYESQELIIKNLVGSKSSNTGQLERELDRVRSYRDTLVSGELSWKDATLFAQDSADYSRTAYKSWHSLRTEEDESIRFRQALKTRDSMHQAALCVRMAQTMLPGVQFPYCTSREVFAILQVIEYLFTDLQVSERFGHALEVYKSFNKRATALTQWLKQTTDETIHKDVEEVDERINDLANTLSQERIMNRSFARPIQNGMTY
;
A
#
# COMPACT_ATOMS: atom_id res chain seq x y z
N MET A 1 12.79 -21.47 -9.52
CA MET A 1 14.21 -21.41 -9.95
C MET A 1 14.73 -19.97 -10.00
N CYS A 2 14.01 -18.99 -10.57
CA CYS A 2 14.47 -17.59 -10.63
C CYS A 2 14.62 -16.89 -9.26
N PHE A 3 13.80 -17.23 -8.27
CA PHE A 3 13.83 -16.56 -6.95
C PHE A 3 15.13 -16.79 -6.18
N CYS A 4 15.60 -18.04 -6.10
CA CYS A 4 16.88 -18.37 -5.44
C CYS A 4 18.08 -17.74 -6.15
N ILE A 5 18.01 -17.56 -7.47
CA ILE A 5 19.04 -16.88 -8.25
C ILE A 5 19.10 -15.40 -7.87
N MET A 6 17.95 -14.74 -7.73
CA MET A 6 17.89 -13.31 -7.36
C MET A 6 18.45 -13.06 -5.95
N ILE A 7 18.08 -13.89 -4.97
CA ILE A 7 18.63 -13.78 -3.60
C ILE A 7 20.15 -13.94 -3.62
N ARG A 8 20.66 -14.94 -4.34
CA ARG A 8 22.09 -15.19 -4.45
C ARG A 8 22.85 -14.01 -5.07
N VAL A 9 22.32 -13.40 -6.13
CA VAL A 9 22.93 -12.23 -6.78
C VAL A 9 22.98 -11.03 -5.83
N VAL A 10 21.94 -10.84 -5.03
CA VAL A 10 21.89 -9.78 -4.01
C VAL A 10 22.97 -10.01 -2.93
N ASP A 11 23.05 -11.22 -2.38
CA ASP A 11 24.05 -11.56 -1.36
C ASP A 11 25.48 -11.44 -1.88
N GLU A 12 25.72 -11.84 -3.14
CA GLU A 12 27.02 -11.68 -3.80
C GLU A 12 27.41 -10.20 -3.92
N SER A 13 26.45 -9.32 -4.21
CA SER A 13 26.70 -7.88 -4.32
C SER A 13 27.06 -7.21 -2.98
N ASP A 14 26.40 -7.61 -1.90
CA ASP A 14 26.68 -7.07 -0.56
C ASP A 14 28.00 -7.59 0.00
N ASN A 15 28.34 -8.86 -0.27
CA ASN A 15 29.64 -9.42 0.05
C ASN A 15 30.76 -8.72 -0.73
N ALA A 16 30.54 -8.36 -2.00
CA ALA A 16 31.53 -7.61 -2.77
C ALA A 16 31.81 -6.22 -2.16
N ILE A 17 30.77 -5.50 -1.71
CA ILE A 17 30.94 -4.23 -1.00
C ILE A 17 31.76 -4.44 0.27
N ARG A 18 31.44 -5.48 1.06
CA ARG A 18 32.18 -5.81 2.28
C ARG A 18 33.67 -6.02 2.02
N THR A 19 33.99 -6.87 1.02
CA THR A 19 35.36 -7.19 0.65
C THR A 19 36.13 -5.94 0.26
N VAL A 20 35.55 -5.10 -0.59
CA VAL A 20 36.16 -3.83 -1.01
C VAL A 20 36.40 -2.89 0.17
N MET A 21 35.44 -2.76 1.10
CA MET A 21 35.61 -1.91 2.27
C MET A 21 36.79 -2.35 3.15
N VAL A 22 37.00 -3.67 3.29
CA VAL A 22 38.11 -4.24 4.06
C VAL A 22 39.44 -4.07 3.32
N GLU A 23 39.49 -4.35 2.02
CA GLU A 23 40.69 -4.23 1.18
C GLU A 23 41.21 -2.79 1.15
N LEU A 24 40.30 -1.82 0.98
CA LEU A 24 40.61 -0.39 1.00
C LEU A 24 40.76 0.19 2.41
N ARG A 25 40.54 -0.63 3.46
CA ARG A 25 40.59 -0.22 4.88
C ARG A 25 39.69 0.97 5.21
N VAL A 26 38.61 1.15 4.44
CA VAL A 26 37.59 2.20 4.66
C VAL A 26 36.97 2.05 6.04
N ASN A 27 36.78 0.81 6.49
CA ASN A 27 36.15 0.50 7.77
C ASN A 27 37.03 0.80 9.00
N LEU A 28 38.31 1.13 8.80
CA LEU A 28 39.25 1.40 9.89
C LEU A 28 39.76 2.85 9.89
N ASN A 29 39.56 3.59 8.80
CA ASN A 29 40.16 4.91 8.63
C ASN A 29 39.18 5.90 7.99
N GLN A 30 38.83 6.92 8.77
CA GLN A 30 37.96 8.01 8.34
C GLN A 30 38.48 8.74 7.09
N MET A 31 39.79 8.95 6.97
CA MET A 31 40.37 9.64 5.80
C MET A 31 40.18 8.82 4.53
N LEU A 32 40.37 7.50 4.60
CA LEU A 32 40.15 6.60 3.46
C LEU A 32 38.66 6.48 3.12
N ALA A 33 37.78 6.56 4.12
CA ALA A 33 36.34 6.61 3.90
C ALA A 33 35.91 7.85 3.12
N ILE A 34 36.53 9.00 3.40
CA ILE A 34 36.29 10.25 2.65
C ILE A 34 36.90 10.16 1.24
N GLU A 35 38.13 9.63 1.11
CA GLU A 35 38.82 9.51 -0.18
C GLU A 35 38.08 8.59 -1.15
N HIS A 36 37.60 7.44 -0.67
CA HIS A 36 36.89 6.45 -1.49
C HIS A 36 35.37 6.59 -1.47
N GLU A 37 34.85 7.70 -0.95
CA GLU A 37 33.42 7.93 -0.71
C GLU A 37 32.54 7.61 -1.93
N GLU A 38 32.82 8.27 -3.06
CA GLU A 38 32.01 8.14 -4.26
C GLU A 38 32.14 6.77 -4.92
N PHE A 39 33.30 6.11 -4.76
CA PHE A 39 33.48 4.74 -5.25
C PHE A 39 32.60 3.75 -4.48
N ILE A 40 32.61 3.84 -3.14
CA ILE A 40 31.75 3.01 -2.28
C ILE A 40 30.28 3.33 -2.52
N ALA A 41 29.90 4.61 -2.63
CA ALA A 41 28.53 5.02 -2.95
C ALA A 41 28.04 4.43 -4.28
N ASN A 42 28.89 4.39 -5.31
CA ASN A 42 28.55 3.79 -6.60
C ASN A 42 28.31 2.27 -6.51
N LEU A 43 29.10 1.53 -5.73
CA LEU A 43 28.84 0.12 -5.48
C LEU A 43 27.53 -0.07 -4.73
N ASN A 44 27.28 0.78 -3.73
CA ASN A 44 26.06 0.75 -2.94
C ASN A 44 24.82 1.04 -3.78
N ARG A 45 24.84 2.06 -4.67
CA ARG A 45 23.76 2.35 -5.63
C ARG A 45 23.42 1.13 -6.49
N LYS A 46 24.42 0.35 -6.93
CA LYS A 46 24.19 -0.87 -7.70
C LYS A 46 23.52 -1.95 -6.85
N SER A 47 24.00 -2.17 -5.62
CA SER A 47 23.38 -3.12 -4.69
C SER A 47 21.94 -2.72 -4.36
N ILE A 48 21.67 -1.46 -4.03
CA ILE A 48 20.32 -0.93 -3.77
C ILE A 48 19.37 -1.23 -4.94
N LYS A 49 19.82 -1.05 -6.18
CA LYS A 49 19.01 -1.39 -7.37
C LYS A 49 18.71 -2.88 -7.46
N LEU A 50 19.66 -3.76 -7.16
CA LEU A 50 19.42 -5.21 -7.12
C LEU A 50 18.41 -5.59 -6.02
N HIS A 51 18.56 -5.01 -4.82
CA HIS A 51 17.61 -5.16 -3.73
C HIS A 51 16.21 -4.67 -4.10
N HIS A 52 16.11 -3.54 -4.78
CA HIS A 52 14.85 -3.03 -5.30
C HIS A 52 14.19 -4.02 -6.27
N LEU A 53 14.94 -4.55 -7.23
CA LEU A 53 14.42 -5.53 -8.19
C LEU A 53 13.96 -6.81 -7.49
N ASN A 54 14.71 -7.29 -6.49
CA ASN A 54 14.32 -8.43 -5.67
C ASN A 54 13.01 -8.16 -4.91
N TRP A 55 12.89 -6.99 -4.29
CA TRP A 55 11.68 -6.58 -3.58
C TRP A 55 10.46 -6.48 -4.51
N LEU A 56 10.61 -5.86 -5.69
CA LEU A 56 9.55 -5.80 -6.70
C LEU A 56 9.14 -7.20 -7.18
N SER A 57 10.10 -8.10 -7.37
CA SER A 57 9.81 -9.49 -7.75
C SER A 57 9.02 -10.22 -6.66
N GLN A 58 9.32 -9.98 -5.38
CA GLN A 58 8.57 -10.55 -4.26
C GLN A 58 7.15 -10.00 -4.19
N MET A 59 7.00 -8.68 -4.32
CA MET A 59 5.68 -8.05 -4.36
C MET A 59 4.83 -8.60 -5.49
N ARG A 60 5.41 -8.70 -6.69
CA ARG A 60 4.72 -9.27 -7.86
C ARG A 60 4.23 -10.68 -7.58
N ALA A 61 5.08 -11.55 -7.04
CA ALA A 61 4.70 -12.93 -6.72
C ALA A 61 3.55 -12.99 -5.71
N ARG A 62 3.58 -12.15 -4.66
CA ARG A 62 2.47 -12.05 -3.69
C ARG A 62 1.18 -11.55 -4.34
N SER A 63 1.26 -10.53 -5.18
CA SER A 63 0.09 -10.00 -5.89
C SER A 63 -0.51 -11.01 -6.87
N GLU A 64 0.31 -11.77 -7.60
CA GLU A 64 -0.15 -12.84 -8.50
C GLU A 64 -0.91 -13.94 -7.73
N GLU A 65 -0.43 -14.30 -6.53
CA GLU A 65 -1.13 -15.25 -5.66
C GLU A 65 -2.49 -14.73 -5.19
N GLU A 66 -2.56 -13.47 -4.74
CA GLU A 66 -3.81 -12.85 -4.28
C GLU A 66 -4.82 -12.67 -5.42
N ILE A 67 -4.36 -12.29 -6.62
CA ILE A 67 -5.21 -12.22 -7.83
C ILE A 67 -5.84 -13.59 -8.12
N SER A 68 -5.05 -14.67 -8.00
CA SER A 68 -5.56 -16.03 -8.20
C SER A 68 -6.69 -16.38 -7.22
N LYS A 69 -6.51 -16.07 -5.92
CA LYS A 69 -7.52 -16.30 -4.87
C LYS A 69 -8.79 -15.47 -5.10
N LEU A 70 -8.65 -14.19 -5.43
CA LEU A 70 -9.78 -13.29 -5.64
C LEU A 70 -10.55 -13.63 -6.90
N SER A 71 -9.87 -14.05 -7.98
CA SER A 71 -10.50 -14.47 -9.24
C SER A 71 -11.52 -15.59 -9.03
N VAL A 72 -11.18 -16.59 -8.20
CA VAL A 72 -12.10 -17.70 -7.87
C VAL A 72 -13.36 -17.19 -7.15
N ARG A 73 -13.20 -16.24 -6.21
CA ARG A 73 -14.34 -15.66 -5.47
C ARG A 73 -15.24 -14.84 -6.39
N VAL A 74 -14.67 -14.05 -7.30
CA VAL A 74 -15.43 -13.25 -8.28
C VAL A 74 -16.25 -14.17 -9.20
N GLN A 75 -15.65 -15.25 -9.71
CA GLN A 75 -16.37 -16.22 -10.54
C GLN A 75 -17.53 -16.90 -9.79
N HIS A 76 -17.34 -17.20 -8.51
CA HIS A 76 -18.42 -17.75 -7.69
C HIS A 76 -19.57 -16.76 -7.50
N LEU A 77 -19.26 -15.49 -7.21
CA LEU A 77 -20.25 -14.42 -7.09
C LEU A 77 -21.01 -14.17 -8.38
N GLN A 78 -20.34 -14.16 -9.53
CA GLN A 78 -20.98 -14.01 -10.85
C GLN A 78 -22.05 -15.10 -11.08
N LYS A 79 -21.74 -16.36 -10.77
CA LYS A 79 -22.71 -17.46 -10.88
C LYS A 79 -23.93 -17.27 -9.99
N LEU A 80 -23.74 -16.74 -8.78
CA LEU A 80 -24.84 -16.42 -7.87
C LEU A 80 -25.73 -15.30 -8.43
N TYR A 81 -25.14 -14.22 -8.94
CA TYR A 81 -25.89 -13.14 -9.59
C TYR A 81 -26.67 -13.62 -10.82
N GLU A 82 -26.07 -14.46 -11.66
CA GLU A 82 -26.77 -15.05 -12.81
C GLU A 82 -27.99 -15.88 -12.38
N SER A 83 -27.84 -16.69 -11.32
CA SER A 83 -28.96 -17.46 -10.76
C SER A 83 -30.08 -16.58 -10.20
N GLN A 84 -29.72 -15.46 -9.57
CA GLN A 84 -30.67 -14.50 -9.04
C GLN A 84 -31.45 -13.80 -10.16
N GLU A 85 -30.77 -13.37 -11.22
CA GLU A 85 -31.41 -12.70 -12.36
C GLU A 85 -32.42 -13.62 -13.05
N LEU A 86 -32.10 -14.91 -13.21
CA LEU A 86 -33.03 -15.91 -13.73
C LEU A 86 -34.31 -16.02 -12.87
N ILE A 87 -34.16 -16.00 -11.54
CA ILE A 87 -35.30 -16.03 -10.61
C ILE A 87 -36.15 -14.75 -10.75
N ILE A 88 -35.51 -13.57 -10.81
CA ILE A 88 -36.21 -12.29 -10.93
C ILE A 88 -36.98 -12.21 -12.25
N LYS A 89 -36.35 -12.59 -13.36
CA LYS A 89 -36.97 -12.60 -14.69
C LYS A 89 -38.23 -13.48 -14.75
N ASN A 90 -38.25 -14.57 -13.98
CA ASN A 90 -39.40 -15.47 -13.89
C ASN A 90 -40.54 -14.92 -13.00
N LEU A 91 -40.29 -13.89 -12.17
CA LEU A 91 -41.23 -13.41 -11.14
C LEU A 91 -41.86 -12.04 -11.42
N VAL A 92 -41.39 -11.26 -12.41
CA VAL A 92 -41.77 -9.86 -12.58
C VAL A 92 -42.49 -9.62 -13.92
N GLY A 93 -43.76 -9.21 -13.85
CA GLY A 93 -44.55 -8.66 -14.97
C GLY A 93 -44.33 -7.16 -15.18
N SER A 94 -44.87 -6.62 -16.28
CA SER A 94 -44.57 -5.29 -16.86
C SER A 94 -44.52 -4.13 -15.85
N LYS A 95 -43.43 -3.35 -15.91
CA LYS A 95 -43.09 -2.24 -15.02
C LYS A 95 -44.03 -1.03 -15.20
N SER A 96 -44.37 -0.35 -14.09
CA SER A 96 -45.05 0.95 -14.09
C SER A 96 -44.07 2.12 -14.23
N SER A 97 -44.53 3.29 -14.65
CA SER A 97 -43.68 4.47 -14.92
C SER A 97 -42.92 5.00 -13.69
N ASN A 98 -43.54 4.97 -12.49
CA ASN A 98 -42.92 5.45 -11.24
C ASN A 98 -41.80 4.52 -10.77
N THR A 99 -42.04 3.22 -10.84
CA THR A 99 -41.05 2.18 -10.51
C THR A 99 -39.80 2.30 -11.39
N GLY A 100 -39.95 2.73 -12.65
CA GLY A 100 -38.83 2.96 -13.56
C GLY A 100 -38.01 4.23 -13.28
N GLN A 101 -38.54 5.21 -12.54
CA GLN A 101 -37.74 6.37 -12.08
C GLN A 101 -36.90 5.99 -10.86
N LEU A 102 -37.52 5.35 -9.85
CA LEU A 102 -36.81 4.88 -8.66
C LEU A 102 -35.72 3.85 -8.99
N GLU A 103 -35.95 2.95 -9.96
CA GLU A 103 -34.91 2.04 -10.45
C GLU A 103 -33.70 2.79 -11.03
N ARG A 104 -33.93 3.80 -11.85
CA ARG A 104 -32.85 4.61 -12.45
C ARG A 104 -32.07 5.40 -11.41
N GLU A 105 -32.75 5.95 -10.41
CA GLU A 105 -32.08 6.66 -9.31
C GLU A 105 -31.26 5.68 -8.46
N LEU A 106 -31.82 4.52 -8.11
CA LEU A 106 -31.13 3.49 -7.35
C LEU A 106 -29.86 3.02 -8.08
N ASP A 107 -29.94 2.78 -9.39
CA ASP A 107 -28.78 2.40 -10.20
C ASP A 107 -27.71 3.49 -10.24
N ARG A 108 -28.12 4.77 -10.33
CA ARG A 108 -27.19 5.91 -10.27
C ARG A 108 -26.48 5.99 -8.93
N VAL A 109 -27.20 5.86 -7.81
CA VAL A 109 -26.61 5.93 -6.47
C VAL A 109 -25.67 4.74 -6.23
N ARG A 110 -26.02 3.53 -6.70
CA ARG A 110 -25.13 2.36 -6.65
C ARG A 110 -23.83 2.56 -7.41
N SER A 111 -23.90 3.11 -8.63
CA SER A 111 -22.69 3.41 -9.40
C SER A 111 -21.80 4.45 -8.71
N TYR A 112 -22.41 5.45 -8.06
CA TYR A 112 -21.68 6.42 -7.25
C TYR A 112 -21.01 5.75 -6.03
N ARG A 113 -21.73 4.89 -5.32
CA ARG A 113 -21.22 4.08 -4.20
C ARG A 113 -20.01 3.27 -4.61
N ASP A 114 -20.07 2.57 -5.73
CA ASP A 114 -18.97 1.74 -6.21
C ASP A 114 -17.71 2.58 -6.49
N THR A 115 -17.88 3.82 -6.97
CA THR A 115 -16.79 4.78 -7.15
C THR A 115 -16.18 5.20 -5.80
N LEU A 116 -17.02 5.51 -4.80
CA LEU A 116 -16.56 5.87 -3.46
C LEU A 116 -15.84 4.71 -2.77
N VAL A 117 -16.37 3.50 -2.84
CA VAL A 117 -15.73 2.29 -2.28
C VAL A 117 -14.39 2.02 -2.96
N SER A 118 -14.29 2.19 -4.28
CA SER A 118 -12.99 2.10 -4.97
C SER A 118 -11.99 3.15 -4.47
N GLY A 119 -12.47 4.37 -4.19
CA GLY A 119 -11.67 5.42 -3.56
C GLY A 119 -11.22 5.01 -2.15
N GLU A 120 -12.14 4.60 -1.30
CA GLU A 120 -11.87 4.14 0.07
C GLU A 120 -10.83 3.02 0.12
N LEU A 121 -10.92 2.05 -0.80
CA LEU A 121 -9.91 0.99 -0.94
C LEU A 121 -8.53 1.55 -1.26
N SER A 122 -8.44 2.53 -2.18
CA SER A 122 -7.16 3.18 -2.51
C SER A 122 -6.55 3.90 -1.30
N TRP A 123 -7.37 4.51 -0.45
CA TRP A 123 -6.93 5.15 0.78
C TRP A 123 -6.50 4.14 1.86
N LYS A 124 -7.22 3.02 1.97
CA LYS A 124 -6.83 1.90 2.85
C LYS A 124 -5.48 1.31 2.42
N ASP A 125 -5.28 1.07 1.12
CA ASP A 125 -4.01 0.58 0.57
C ASP A 125 -2.87 1.58 0.81
N ALA A 126 -3.11 2.88 0.60
CA ALA A 126 -2.14 3.92 0.92
C ALA A 126 -1.76 3.93 2.41
N THR A 127 -2.75 3.72 3.29
CA THR A 127 -2.54 3.65 4.74
C THR A 127 -1.66 2.45 5.11
N LEU A 128 -1.90 1.29 4.51
CA LEU A 128 -1.07 0.09 4.71
C LEU A 128 0.38 0.33 4.29
N PHE A 129 0.59 0.92 3.11
CA PHE A 129 1.95 1.29 2.67
C PHE A 129 2.62 2.31 3.59
N ALA A 130 1.89 3.31 4.09
CA ALA A 130 2.45 4.25 5.06
C ALA A 130 2.81 3.58 6.39
N GLN A 131 2.01 2.62 6.85
CA GLN A 131 2.31 1.83 8.04
C GLN A 131 3.57 0.98 7.86
N ASP A 132 3.69 0.27 6.73
CA ASP A 132 4.90 -0.47 6.38
C ASP A 132 6.13 0.46 6.38
N SER A 133 5.98 1.67 5.82
CA SER A 133 7.05 2.68 5.85
C SER A 133 7.48 3.05 7.27
N ALA A 134 6.51 3.26 8.18
CA ALA A 134 6.80 3.55 9.57
C ALA A 134 7.53 2.39 10.27
N ASP A 135 7.18 1.14 9.97
CA ASP A 135 7.80 -0.04 10.57
C ASP A 135 9.21 -0.32 10.03
N TYR A 136 9.41 -0.21 8.71
CA TYR A 136 10.74 -0.32 8.10
C TYR A 136 11.67 0.81 8.54
N SER A 137 11.20 2.07 8.58
CA SER A 137 12.01 3.20 9.05
C SER A 137 12.35 3.08 10.54
N ARG A 138 11.46 2.52 11.37
CA ARG A 138 11.75 2.20 12.77
C ARG A 138 12.85 1.15 12.89
N THR A 139 12.79 0.12 12.06
CA THR A 139 13.80 -0.94 11.99
C THR A 139 15.15 -0.37 11.59
N ALA A 140 15.20 0.47 10.56
CA ALA A 140 16.40 1.16 10.12
C ALA A 140 17.00 2.04 11.23
N TYR A 141 16.17 2.88 11.86
CA TYR A 141 16.60 3.74 12.96
C TYR A 141 17.20 2.92 14.11
N LYS A 142 16.53 1.84 14.54
CA LYS A 142 17.03 0.97 15.62
C LYS A 142 18.36 0.30 15.26
N SER A 143 18.48 -0.22 14.04
CA SER A 143 19.71 -0.83 13.55
C SER A 143 20.86 0.17 13.50
N TRP A 144 20.65 1.37 12.96
CA TRP A 144 21.67 2.42 12.95
C TRP A 144 22.05 2.88 14.36
N HIS A 145 21.06 3.05 15.24
CA HIS A 145 21.29 3.45 16.61
C HIS A 145 22.15 2.45 17.39
N SER A 146 21.95 1.14 17.17
CA SER A 146 22.76 0.10 17.81
C SER A 146 24.25 0.14 17.43
N LEU A 147 24.61 0.74 16.31
CA LEU A 147 26.00 0.87 15.85
C LEU A 147 26.85 1.81 16.73
N ARG A 148 26.22 2.59 17.63
CA ARG A 148 26.92 3.47 18.56
C ARG A 148 27.80 2.74 19.56
N THR A 149 27.42 1.52 19.93
CA THR A 149 28.08 0.72 20.96
C THR A 149 28.61 -0.60 20.42
N GLU A 150 28.40 -0.88 19.12
CA GLU A 150 28.85 -2.11 18.49
C GLU A 150 30.29 -1.97 18.01
N GLU A 151 31.15 -2.90 18.41
CA GLU A 151 32.58 -2.91 18.10
C GLU A 151 32.93 -4.00 17.07
N ASP A 152 32.12 -5.06 16.95
CA ASP A 152 32.38 -6.12 15.98
C ASP A 152 32.07 -5.64 14.56
N GLU A 153 33.11 -5.44 13.75
CA GLU A 153 33.03 -5.00 12.35
C GLU A 153 32.08 -5.84 11.47
N SER A 154 31.98 -7.15 11.72
CA SER A 154 31.05 -8.04 11.00
C SER A 154 29.60 -7.71 11.36
N ILE A 155 29.33 -7.45 12.64
CA ILE A 155 28.01 -7.05 13.11
C ILE A 155 27.68 -5.63 12.63
N ARG A 156 28.65 -4.71 12.69
CA ARG A 156 28.51 -3.33 12.22
C ARG A 156 28.09 -3.30 10.75
N PHE A 157 28.80 -4.03 9.90
CA PHE A 157 28.48 -4.12 8.48
C PHE A 157 27.08 -4.69 8.24
N ARG A 158 26.69 -5.77 8.95
CA ARG A 158 25.35 -6.37 8.83
C ARG A 158 24.24 -5.42 9.28
N GLN A 159 24.44 -4.66 10.35
CA GLN A 159 23.46 -3.67 10.81
C GLN A 159 23.39 -2.45 9.86
N ALA A 160 24.50 -2.06 9.25
CA ALA A 160 24.54 -1.05 8.21
C ALA A 160 23.73 -1.48 6.98
N LEU A 161 23.91 -2.71 6.50
CA LEU A 161 23.10 -3.30 5.43
C LEU A 161 21.60 -3.31 5.79
N LYS A 162 21.27 -3.80 6.98
CA LYS A 162 19.88 -3.82 7.46
C LYS A 162 19.27 -2.42 7.51
N THR A 163 20.06 -1.42 7.92
CA THR A 163 19.63 -0.01 7.93
C THR A 163 19.35 0.48 6.53
N ARG A 164 20.28 0.26 5.58
CA ARG A 164 20.14 0.64 4.18
C ARG A 164 18.88 0.04 3.57
N ASP A 165 18.70 -1.28 3.69
CA ASP A 165 17.61 -2.00 3.04
C ASP A 165 16.26 -1.60 3.62
N SER A 166 16.17 -1.54 4.95
CA SER A 166 14.94 -1.12 5.63
C SER A 166 14.60 0.33 5.29
N MET A 167 15.57 1.25 5.26
CA MET A 167 15.29 2.65 4.93
C MET A 167 14.90 2.84 3.46
N HIS A 168 15.54 2.09 2.56
CA HIS A 168 15.17 2.06 1.14
C HIS A 168 13.73 1.56 0.96
N GLN A 169 13.37 0.44 1.59
CA GLN A 169 12.01 -0.10 1.59
C GLN A 169 11.00 0.90 2.16
N ALA A 170 11.34 1.56 3.27
CA ALA A 170 10.48 2.58 3.87
C ALA A 170 10.19 3.72 2.89
N ALA A 171 11.21 4.21 2.17
CA ALA A 171 11.06 5.25 1.15
C ALA A 171 10.20 4.78 -0.03
N LEU A 172 10.37 3.54 -0.49
CA LEU A 172 9.55 2.97 -1.57
C LEU A 172 8.09 2.81 -1.17
N CYS A 173 7.81 2.38 0.07
CA CYS A 173 6.45 2.28 0.59
C CYS A 173 5.74 3.64 0.57
N VAL A 174 6.40 4.75 0.95
CA VAL A 174 5.79 6.10 0.80
C VAL A 174 5.45 6.41 -0.66
N ARG A 175 6.34 6.06 -1.59
CA ARG A 175 6.07 6.28 -3.02
C ARG A 175 4.87 5.46 -3.49
N MET A 176 4.75 4.21 -3.05
CA MET A 176 3.58 3.37 -3.36
C MET A 176 2.29 3.96 -2.79
N ALA A 177 2.30 4.42 -1.53
CA ALA A 177 1.16 5.14 -0.95
C ALA A 177 0.75 6.35 -1.81
N GLN A 178 1.72 7.14 -2.28
CA GLN A 178 1.47 8.29 -3.15
C GLN A 178 0.89 7.87 -4.51
N THR A 179 1.30 6.72 -5.07
CA THR A 179 0.73 6.21 -6.33
C THR A 179 -0.71 5.74 -6.21
N MET A 180 -1.13 5.26 -5.02
CA MET A 180 -2.52 4.90 -4.77
C MET A 180 -3.44 6.13 -4.70
N LEU A 181 -2.89 7.30 -4.36
CA LEU A 181 -3.64 8.54 -4.19
C LEU A 181 -3.12 9.65 -5.14
N PRO A 182 -3.30 9.49 -6.46
CA PRO A 182 -2.87 10.50 -7.41
C PRO A 182 -3.65 11.81 -7.18
N GLY A 183 -2.92 12.90 -6.97
CA GLY A 183 -3.50 14.23 -6.72
C GLY A 183 -3.63 14.61 -5.24
N VAL A 184 -3.42 13.68 -4.31
CA VAL A 184 -3.36 13.99 -2.87
C VAL A 184 -1.95 14.42 -2.51
N GLN A 185 -1.79 15.59 -1.88
CA GLN A 185 -0.50 16.03 -1.37
C GLN A 185 -0.33 15.55 0.07
N PHE A 186 0.71 14.76 0.32
CA PHE A 186 1.02 14.29 1.67
C PHE A 186 1.61 15.42 2.53
N PRO A 187 1.08 15.66 3.75
CA PRO A 187 1.63 16.67 4.66
C PRO A 187 2.96 16.23 5.29
N TYR A 188 3.24 14.93 5.28
CA TYR A 188 4.45 14.31 5.80
C TYR A 188 5.10 13.42 4.74
N CYS A 189 6.41 13.21 4.85
CA CYS A 189 7.19 12.42 3.88
C CYS A 189 6.96 12.88 2.45
N THR A 190 7.13 14.19 2.21
CA THR A 190 6.98 14.77 0.87
C THR A 190 7.92 14.10 -0.13
N SER A 191 7.63 14.18 -1.43
CA SER A 191 8.50 13.63 -2.47
C SER A 191 9.96 14.09 -2.35
N ARG A 192 10.19 15.33 -1.90
CA ARG A 192 11.52 15.88 -1.64
C ARG A 192 12.21 15.16 -0.48
N GLU A 193 11.50 14.92 0.62
CA GLU A 193 12.03 14.21 1.79
C GLU A 193 12.35 12.76 1.45
N VAL A 194 11.46 12.09 0.72
CA VAL A 194 11.69 10.71 0.25
C VAL A 194 12.93 10.65 -0.65
N PHE A 195 13.07 11.60 -1.59
CA PHE A 195 14.25 11.67 -2.45
C PHE A 195 15.54 11.90 -1.65
N ALA A 196 15.51 12.80 -0.66
CA ALA A 196 16.66 13.05 0.20
C ALA A 196 17.08 11.79 0.98
N ILE A 197 16.11 11.02 1.50
CA ILE A 197 16.39 9.74 2.16
C ILE A 197 17.07 8.75 1.20
N LEU A 198 16.56 8.63 -0.03
CA LEU A 198 17.14 7.75 -1.04
C LEU A 198 18.58 8.15 -1.41
N GLN A 199 18.92 9.43 -1.35
CA GLN A 199 20.29 9.90 -1.57
C GLN A 199 21.19 9.64 -0.36
N VAL A 200 20.73 9.92 0.86
CA VAL A 200 21.53 9.75 2.09
C VAL A 200 21.95 8.29 2.27
N ILE A 201 21.09 7.32 1.97
CA ILE A 201 21.43 5.90 2.12
C ILE A 201 22.51 5.42 1.12
N GLU A 202 22.82 6.18 0.06
CA GLU A 202 23.88 5.84 -0.89
C GLU A 202 25.26 5.95 -0.23
N TYR A 203 25.44 6.91 0.67
CA TYR A 203 26.69 7.19 1.38
C TYR A 203 26.79 6.52 2.76
N LEU A 204 25.80 5.69 3.11
CA LEU A 204 25.65 5.09 4.43
C LEU A 204 26.92 4.38 4.95
N PHE A 205 27.66 3.69 4.09
CA PHE A 205 28.86 2.95 4.52
C PHE A 205 30.05 3.84 4.87
N THR A 206 30.16 5.00 4.25
CA THR A 206 31.22 5.98 4.53
C THR A 206 30.81 6.89 5.68
N ASP A 207 29.52 7.23 5.77
CA ASP A 207 28.93 7.92 6.91
C ASP A 207 29.09 7.13 8.22
N LEU A 208 29.10 5.80 8.15
CA LEU A 208 29.38 4.93 9.30
C LEU A 208 30.74 5.20 9.95
N GLN A 209 31.71 5.69 9.17
CA GLN A 209 33.10 5.88 9.58
C GLN A 209 33.40 7.31 10.01
N VAL A 210 32.53 8.25 9.66
CA VAL A 210 32.70 9.68 9.95
C VAL A 210 31.73 10.06 11.07
N SER A 211 32.25 10.31 12.28
CA SER A 211 31.43 10.50 13.50
C SER A 211 30.34 11.57 13.35
N GLU A 212 30.66 12.71 12.73
CA GLU A 212 29.68 13.79 12.48
C GLU A 212 28.56 13.33 11.54
N ARG A 213 28.91 12.66 10.44
CA ARG A 213 27.94 12.17 9.44
C ARG A 213 27.10 11.02 10.00
N PHE A 214 27.70 10.15 10.81
CA PHE A 214 26.97 9.12 11.56
C PHE A 214 25.87 9.72 12.44
N GLY A 215 26.21 10.76 13.20
CA GLY A 215 25.27 11.47 14.07
C GLY A 215 24.17 12.19 13.27
N HIS A 216 24.54 12.82 12.15
CA HIS A 216 23.58 13.45 11.25
C HIS A 216 22.60 12.43 10.65
N ALA A 217 23.12 11.33 10.09
CA ALA A 217 22.31 10.24 9.53
C ALA A 217 21.34 9.67 10.57
N LEU A 218 21.77 9.52 11.83
CA LEU A 218 20.90 9.05 12.91
C LEU A 218 19.69 9.97 13.12
N GLU A 219 19.88 11.29 13.15
CA GLU A 219 18.77 12.23 13.31
C GLU A 219 17.89 12.30 12.06
N VAL A 220 18.46 12.16 10.86
CA VAL A 220 17.70 12.04 9.60
C VAL A 220 16.78 10.82 9.64
N TYR A 221 17.30 9.63 10.00
CA TYR A 221 16.53 8.39 10.06
C TYR A 221 15.43 8.43 11.13
N LYS A 222 15.73 9.01 12.29
CA LYS A 222 14.78 9.24 13.37
C LYS A 222 13.68 10.22 12.96
N SER A 223 14.04 11.32 12.30
CA SER A 223 13.07 12.31 11.79
C SER A 223 12.14 11.69 10.76
N PHE A 224 12.69 10.94 9.81
CA PHE A 224 11.89 10.23 8.81
C PHE A 224 10.93 9.23 9.45
N ASN A 225 11.37 8.46 10.45
CA ASN A 225 10.49 7.54 11.16
C ASN A 225 9.30 8.24 11.85
N LYS A 226 9.55 9.37 12.51
CA LYS A 226 8.48 10.18 13.13
C LYS A 226 7.50 10.68 12.07
N ARG A 227 7.99 11.17 10.94
CA ARG A 227 7.15 11.67 9.84
C ARG A 227 6.36 10.57 9.16
N ALA A 228 6.95 9.38 8.95
CA ALA A 228 6.24 8.22 8.42
C ALA A 228 5.11 7.78 9.36
N THR A 229 5.36 7.78 10.67
CA THR A 229 4.33 7.48 11.67
C THR A 229 3.19 8.51 11.64
N ALA A 230 3.53 9.81 11.53
CA ALA A 230 2.54 10.87 11.40
C ALA A 230 1.73 10.77 10.09
N LEU A 231 2.38 10.36 8.98
CA LEU A 231 1.69 10.09 7.72
C LEU A 231 0.66 8.97 7.87
N THR A 232 1.03 7.86 8.52
CA THR A 232 0.09 6.75 8.79
C THR A 232 -1.12 7.24 9.58
N GLN A 233 -0.89 8.03 10.64
CA GLN A 233 -1.98 8.57 11.47
C GLN A 233 -2.90 9.49 10.66
N TRP A 234 -2.32 10.38 9.86
CA TRP A 234 -3.09 11.30 9.02
C TRP A 234 -3.92 10.57 7.95
N LEU A 235 -3.35 9.59 7.25
CA LEU A 235 -4.06 8.77 6.26
C LEU A 235 -5.20 7.99 6.92
N LYS A 236 -4.92 7.35 8.06
CA LYS A 236 -5.93 6.60 8.81
C LYS A 236 -7.08 7.50 9.25
N GLN A 237 -6.76 8.65 9.85
CA GLN A 237 -7.77 9.60 10.31
C GLN A 237 -8.63 10.10 9.13
N THR A 238 -8.01 10.46 8.00
CA THR A 238 -8.75 10.92 6.82
C THR A 238 -9.66 9.82 6.26
N THR A 239 -9.19 8.57 6.27
CA THR A 239 -9.99 7.41 5.83
C THR A 239 -11.18 7.19 6.75
N ASP A 240 -10.93 7.10 8.06
CA ASP A 240 -11.95 6.74 9.05
C ASP A 240 -12.97 7.87 9.30
N GLU A 241 -12.52 9.13 9.33
CA GLU A 241 -13.37 10.26 9.74
C GLU A 241 -14.12 10.93 8.60
N THR A 242 -13.66 10.77 7.36
CA THR A 242 -14.24 11.41 6.17
C THR A 242 -14.73 10.36 5.18
N ILE A 243 -13.80 9.58 4.62
CA ILE A 243 -14.09 8.75 3.45
C ILE A 243 -15.04 7.60 3.79
N HIS A 244 -14.82 6.95 4.94
CA HIS A 244 -15.68 5.86 5.38
C HIS A 244 -17.10 6.35 5.64
N LYS A 245 -17.26 7.53 6.26
CA LYS A 245 -18.58 8.13 6.52
C LYS A 245 -19.31 8.48 5.24
N ASP A 246 -18.61 9.01 4.23
CA ASP A 246 -19.20 9.30 2.92
C ASP A 246 -19.74 8.03 2.24
N VAL A 247 -19.06 6.88 2.44
CA VAL A 247 -19.55 5.58 1.95
C VAL A 247 -20.79 5.13 2.73
N GLU A 248 -20.76 5.22 4.07
CA GLU A 248 -21.89 4.84 4.93
C GLU A 248 -23.16 5.64 4.59
N GLU A 249 -23.04 6.96 4.39
CA GLU A 249 -24.18 7.83 4.03
C GLU A 249 -24.82 7.39 2.70
N VAL A 250 -24.00 6.99 1.72
CA VAL A 250 -24.50 6.51 0.43
C VAL A 250 -25.14 5.12 0.56
N ASP A 251 -24.59 4.24 1.38
CA ASP A 251 -25.19 2.92 1.66
C ASP A 251 -26.56 3.06 2.36
N GLU A 252 -26.70 4.00 3.30
CA GLU A 252 -28.00 4.35 3.91
C GLU A 252 -29.01 4.79 2.85
N ARG A 253 -28.62 5.72 1.96
CA ARG A 253 -29.48 6.19 0.86
C ARG A 253 -29.89 5.06 -0.09
N ILE A 254 -29.00 4.11 -0.39
CA ILE A 254 -29.32 2.94 -1.22
C ILE A 254 -30.38 2.07 -0.54
N ASN A 255 -30.25 1.84 0.77
CA ASN A 255 -31.20 1.05 1.54
C ASN A 255 -32.59 1.71 1.54
N ASP A 256 -32.67 3.03 1.74
CA ASP A 256 -33.93 3.77 1.71
C ASP A 256 -34.62 3.70 0.35
N LEU A 257 -33.87 3.91 -0.75
CA LEU A 257 -34.39 3.80 -2.11
C LEU A 257 -34.83 2.37 -2.45
N ALA A 258 -34.06 1.36 -2.04
CA ALA A 258 -34.40 -0.05 -2.26
C ALA A 258 -35.67 -0.46 -1.50
N ASN A 259 -35.82 0.00 -0.26
CA ASN A 259 -37.01 -0.22 0.56
C ASN A 259 -38.24 0.44 -0.05
N THR A 260 -38.12 1.70 -0.48
CA THR A 260 -39.20 2.45 -1.16
C THR A 260 -39.63 1.74 -2.45
N LEU A 261 -38.68 1.31 -3.28
CA LEU A 261 -38.94 0.56 -4.50
C LEU A 261 -39.65 -0.78 -4.21
N SER A 262 -39.23 -1.48 -3.15
CA SER A 262 -39.87 -2.73 -2.72
C SER A 262 -41.33 -2.50 -2.30
N GLN A 263 -41.60 -1.46 -1.51
CA GLN A 263 -42.95 -1.08 -1.10
C GLN A 263 -43.84 -0.74 -2.31
N GLU A 264 -43.36 0.04 -3.28
CA GLU A 264 -44.12 0.32 -4.51
C GLU A 264 -44.43 -0.94 -5.32
N ARG A 265 -43.47 -1.87 -5.43
CA ARG A 265 -43.66 -3.15 -6.12
C ARG A 265 -44.69 -4.04 -5.43
N ILE A 266 -44.72 -4.06 -4.10
CA ILE A 266 -45.72 -4.80 -3.31
C ILE A 266 -47.11 -4.17 -3.49
N MET A 267 -47.22 -2.84 -3.39
CA MET A 267 -48.49 -2.14 -3.63
C MET A 267 -49.02 -2.41 -5.03
N ASN A 268 -48.21 -2.24 -6.08
CA ASN A 268 -48.62 -2.52 -7.46
C ASN A 268 -49.02 -3.99 -7.69
N ARG A 269 -48.40 -4.95 -7.00
CA ARG A 269 -48.83 -6.36 -7.03
C ARG A 269 -50.17 -6.60 -6.34
N SER A 270 -50.48 -5.88 -5.27
CA SER A 270 -51.75 -6.00 -4.54
C SER A 270 -52.95 -5.45 -5.34
N PHE A 271 -52.74 -4.40 -6.15
CA PHE A 271 -53.76 -3.86 -7.05
C PHE A 271 -53.95 -4.67 -8.35
N ALA A 272 -53.00 -5.53 -8.71
CA ALA A 272 -53.04 -6.34 -9.94
C ALA A 272 -53.76 -7.70 -9.79
N ARG A 273 -54.43 -7.99 -8.66
CA ARG A 273 -55.35 -9.15 -8.56
C ARG A 273 -56.76 -8.74 -9.02
N PRO A 274 -57.27 -9.22 -10.17
CA PRO A 274 -58.70 -9.11 -10.44
C PRO A 274 -59.44 -10.04 -9.48
N ILE A 275 -60.53 -9.52 -8.93
CA ILE A 275 -61.59 -10.29 -8.28
C ILE A 275 -62.07 -11.34 -9.28
N GLN A 276 -61.71 -12.60 -9.10
CA GLN A 276 -62.55 -13.73 -9.52
C GLN A 276 -63.16 -14.34 -8.26
N ASN A 277 -64.14 -13.64 -7.70
CA ASN A 277 -65.13 -14.26 -6.83
C ASN A 277 -66.38 -14.55 -7.66
N GLY A 278 -66.67 -15.84 -7.75
CA GLY A 278 -67.93 -16.52 -8.01
C GLY A 278 -69.14 -15.75 -8.54
N MET A 279 -69.72 -16.31 -9.61
CA MET A 279 -71.16 -16.58 -9.59
C MET A 279 -71.40 -18.06 -9.90
N THR A 280 -71.83 -18.78 -8.87
CA THR A 280 -72.77 -19.91 -8.97
C THR A 280 -74.05 -19.46 -9.66
N TYR A 281 -74.46 -20.13 -10.73
CA TYR A 281 -75.63 -21.01 -10.83
C TYR A 281 -75.65 -21.68 -12.21
#